data_AF-A0A927JAC5-F1
#
_entry.id   AF-A0A927JAC5-F1
#
_cell.length_a   1.000
_cell.length_b   1.000
_cell.length_c   1.000
_cell.angle_alpha   90.00
_cell.angle_beta   90.00
_cell.angle_gamma   90.00
#
_symmetry.space_group_name_H-M   'P 1'
#
loop_
_entity.id
_entity.type
_entity.pdbx_description
1 polymer ?
#
loop_
_entity_poly.entity_id
_entity_poly.type
_entity_poly.pdbx_seq_one_letter_code
_entity_poly.pdbx_strand_id
1 'polypeptide(L)'
;MPQPRPANAIMYVDAGYLWLTLQEMTGKAHRQQLGIDQVALIRLIGELAQRHHPDIRVLRQMWYDAEPENGSPVMHHQLIRDTPGAWLRTGTLHFMDGVARQKGVDTRLVADVVAAAVRRTTEEVIILAGDGDLVPAIEAAAEEGIRTCVWYFAGGDTVSRRLKGTADHVLELDPQIFLDLQYRGRPVDGPAIDFSQSDMGQPQPAPVAPDHGGAAPAVPAPAASPASPSVEHPAAVPAAADAGTSAAPPASTEPASAPPPSAEQVVAGPAPDEPSPAAEPVPAPRPPGPSPRVMPRFIPQRQAVRETDLIPLSVLSPVGAQLVVDTQGEPRRIGERYAQRWWDASSKEQQSRIGDYFASSHQLPQRVDSDMLHLASSALGVEFVPDEARIVLRDGFLAEIRMRIRRV
;
A
#
# COMPACT_ATOMS: atom_id res chain seq x y z
N MET A 1 32.00 -8.75 23.90
CA MET A 1 30.76 -7.97 24.09
C MET A 1 29.86 -8.28 22.91
N PRO A 2 28.59 -8.68 23.12
CA PRO A 2 27.63 -8.74 22.01
C PRO A 2 27.46 -7.34 21.41
N GLN A 3 27.45 -7.23 20.08
CA GLN A 3 27.12 -5.99 19.39
C GLN A 3 25.71 -5.54 19.82
N PRO A 4 25.49 -4.25 20.15
CA PRO A 4 24.15 -3.77 20.48
C PRO A 4 23.22 -4.00 19.28
N ARG A 5 21.98 -4.44 19.55
CA ARG A 5 20.98 -4.58 18.48
C ARG A 5 20.62 -3.18 17.95
N PRO A 6 20.34 -3.03 16.65
CA PRO A 6 19.85 -1.76 16.13
C PRO A 6 18.49 -1.43 16.72
N ALA A 7 18.22 -0.13 16.86
CA ALA A 7 16.93 0.37 17.29
C ALA A 7 15.91 0.24 16.16
N ASN A 8 14.67 -0.15 16.47
CA ASN A 8 13.66 -0.26 15.44
C ASN A 8 13.07 1.11 15.11
N ALA A 9 12.93 1.41 13.83
CA ALA A 9 12.34 2.65 13.33
C ALA A 9 11.15 2.39 12.41
N ILE A 10 10.18 3.31 12.43
CA ILE A 10 9.13 3.40 11.41
C ILE A 10 9.26 4.76 10.75
N MET A 11 9.24 4.77 9.42
CA MET A 11 9.34 5.99 8.64
C MET A 11 7.96 6.40 8.11
N TYR A 12 7.60 7.67 8.24
CA TYR A 12 6.34 8.25 7.79
C TYR A 12 6.65 9.26 6.70
N VAL A 13 6.13 9.03 5.51
CA VAL A 13 6.40 9.84 4.32
C VAL A 13 5.13 10.57 3.94
N ASP A 14 5.14 11.89 4.09
CA ASP A 14 4.13 12.76 3.48
C ASP A 14 4.43 12.87 1.98
N ALA A 15 3.67 12.13 1.17
CA ALA A 15 3.84 12.15 -0.28
C ALA A 15 3.41 13.51 -0.86
N GLY A 16 2.43 14.18 -0.28
CA GLY A 16 1.96 15.50 -0.71
C GLY A 16 3.10 16.51 -0.64
N TYR A 17 3.74 16.62 0.53
CA TYR A 17 4.92 17.46 0.74
C TYR A 17 6.06 17.09 -0.22
N LEU A 18 6.38 15.80 -0.35
CA LEU A 18 7.46 15.33 -1.21
C LEU A 18 7.24 15.76 -2.65
N TRP A 19 6.08 15.44 -3.21
CA TRP A 19 5.79 15.70 -4.60
C TRP A 19 5.66 17.20 -4.89
N LEU A 20 4.98 17.95 -4.01
CA LEU A 20 4.82 19.40 -4.17
C LEU A 20 6.18 20.09 -4.20
N THR A 21 7.09 19.73 -3.29
CA THR A 21 8.43 20.32 -3.25
C THR A 21 9.18 20.06 -4.56
N LEU A 22 9.17 18.84 -5.09
CA LEU A 22 9.84 18.50 -6.36
C LEU A 22 9.19 19.20 -7.57
N GLN A 23 7.86 19.38 -7.56
CA GLN A 23 7.11 20.12 -8.57
C GLN A 23 7.52 21.60 -8.58
N GLU A 24 7.55 22.25 -7.42
CA GLU A 24 7.94 23.64 -7.26
C GLU A 24 9.36 23.89 -7.79
N MET A 25 10.31 23.01 -7.46
CA MET A 25 11.70 23.13 -7.89
C MET A 25 11.92 22.96 -9.40
N THR A 26 11.05 22.19 -10.06
CA THR A 26 11.16 21.92 -11.50
C THR A 26 10.23 22.79 -12.34
N GLY A 27 9.29 23.51 -11.70
CA GLY A 27 8.22 24.23 -12.37
C GLY A 27 7.17 23.33 -13.04
N LYS A 28 7.18 22.02 -12.76
CA LYS A 28 6.24 21.06 -13.37
C LYS A 28 4.92 21.05 -12.62
N ALA A 29 3.82 21.18 -13.35
CA ALA A 29 2.48 21.30 -12.77
C ALA A 29 1.98 19.98 -12.18
N HIS A 30 2.40 18.83 -12.72
CA HIS A 30 1.88 17.51 -12.31
C HIS A 30 3.00 16.53 -11.97
N ARG A 31 2.75 15.67 -10.98
CA ARG A 31 3.71 14.66 -10.48
C ARG A 31 4.24 13.78 -11.59
N GLN A 32 3.39 13.42 -12.55
CA GLN A 32 3.73 12.58 -13.70
C GLN A 32 4.74 13.20 -14.64
N GLN A 33 4.73 14.54 -14.76
CA GLN A 33 5.69 15.24 -15.60
C GLN A 33 7.10 15.12 -15.02
N LEU A 34 7.24 14.87 -13.71
CA LEU A 34 8.55 14.65 -13.09
C LEU A 34 9.19 13.41 -13.69
N GLY A 35 8.45 12.33 -13.96
CA GLY A 35 9.02 11.10 -14.52
C GLY A 35 9.92 10.34 -13.54
N ILE A 36 9.68 10.51 -12.25
CA ILE A 36 10.42 9.84 -11.16
C ILE A 36 9.89 8.42 -10.98
N ASP A 37 10.80 7.45 -10.93
CA ASP A 37 10.46 6.07 -10.61
C ASP A 37 10.04 5.94 -9.12
N GLN A 38 8.78 5.55 -8.87
CA GLN A 38 8.24 5.39 -7.52
C GLN A 38 8.93 4.28 -6.71
N VAL A 39 9.35 3.18 -7.35
CA VAL A 39 10.03 2.06 -6.68
C VAL A 39 11.46 2.45 -6.34
N ALA A 40 12.18 3.10 -7.27
CA ALA A 40 13.51 3.62 -7.02
C ALA A 40 13.48 4.72 -5.93
N LEU A 41 12.43 5.53 -5.90
CA LEU A 41 12.19 6.52 -4.86
C LEU A 41 12.06 5.88 -3.47
N ILE A 42 11.22 4.85 -3.32
CA ILE A 42 11.07 4.11 -2.06
C ILE A 42 12.41 3.51 -1.62
N ARG A 43 13.16 2.93 -2.56
CA ARG A 43 14.49 2.35 -2.29
C ARG A 43 15.48 3.41 -1.82
N LEU A 44 15.57 4.53 -2.54
CA LEU A 44 16.46 5.63 -2.21
C LEU A 44 16.21 6.15 -0.79
N ILE A 45 14.95 6.36 -0.41
CA ILE A 45 14.64 6.85 0.93
C ILE A 45 15.04 5.81 2.00
N GLY A 46 14.82 4.53 1.74
CA GLY A 46 15.29 3.45 2.62
C GLY A 46 16.82 3.40 2.75
N GLU A 47 17.54 3.57 1.64
CA GLU A 47 19.00 3.62 1.61
C GLU A 47 19.56 4.84 2.36
N LEU A 48 18.92 6.01 2.19
CA LEU A 48 19.26 7.20 2.96
C LEU A 48 19.06 6.96 4.44
N ALA A 49 17.98 6.26 4.84
CA ALA A 49 17.69 6.04 6.25
C ALA A 49 18.78 5.18 6.88
N GLN A 50 19.17 4.10 6.20
CA GLN A 50 20.27 3.24 6.64
C GLN A 50 21.62 3.98 6.66
N ARG A 51 21.87 4.90 5.73
CA ARG A 51 23.12 5.66 5.64
C ARG A 51 23.26 6.69 6.75
N HIS A 52 22.18 7.44 7.04
CA HIS A 52 22.20 8.50 8.04
C HIS A 52 21.99 7.98 9.47
N HIS A 53 21.36 6.81 9.60
CA HIS A 53 21.09 6.17 10.87
C HIS A 53 21.58 4.71 10.85
N PRO A 54 22.90 4.45 10.92
CA PRO A 54 23.45 3.09 10.83
C PRO A 54 23.00 2.18 11.97
N ASP A 55 22.65 2.76 13.12
CA ASP A 55 22.24 2.06 14.33
C ASP A 55 20.72 1.81 14.40
N ILE A 56 19.97 2.14 13.35
CA ILE A 56 18.54 1.85 13.26
C ILE A 56 18.25 0.78 12.22
N ARG A 57 17.16 0.05 12.45
CA ARG A 57 16.52 -0.85 11.49
C ARG A 57 15.16 -0.28 11.13
N VAL A 58 15.01 0.22 9.91
CA VAL A 58 13.71 0.64 9.39
C VAL A 58 12.84 -0.59 9.15
N LEU A 59 11.74 -0.70 9.89
CA LEU A 59 10.80 -1.83 9.79
C LEU A 59 9.83 -1.69 8.61
N ARG A 60 9.44 -0.45 8.30
CA ARG A 60 8.52 -0.11 7.20
C ARG A 60 8.57 1.38 6.88
N GLN A 61 8.18 1.70 5.64
CA GLN A 61 7.86 3.05 5.19
C GLN A 61 6.34 3.19 5.06
N MET A 62 5.74 4.08 5.85
CA MET A 62 4.33 4.43 5.82
C MET A 62 4.15 5.65 4.92
N TRP A 63 3.57 5.47 3.74
CA TRP A 63 3.35 6.52 2.76
C TRP A 63 1.94 7.09 2.91
N TYR A 64 1.82 8.41 3.00
CA TYR A 64 0.56 9.13 3.15
C TYR A 64 0.30 9.97 1.90
N ASP A 65 -0.81 9.70 1.24
CA ASP A 65 -1.23 10.43 0.03
C ASP A 65 -2.76 10.46 -0.06
N ALA A 66 -3.32 11.23 -0.98
CA ALA A 66 -4.76 11.28 -1.18
C ALA A 66 -5.20 10.45 -2.40
N GLU A 67 -6.28 9.67 -2.23
CA GLU A 67 -6.89 8.88 -3.29
C GLU A 67 -8.19 9.54 -3.78
N PRO A 68 -8.46 9.60 -5.10
CA PRO A 68 -9.71 10.13 -5.63
C PRO A 68 -10.94 9.47 -5.01
N GLU A 69 -11.92 10.27 -4.60
CA GLU A 69 -13.15 9.78 -3.94
C GLU A 69 -13.95 8.79 -4.80
N ASN A 70 -13.87 8.92 -6.13
CA ASN A 70 -14.46 8.01 -7.10
C ASN A 70 -13.70 6.66 -7.25
N GLY A 71 -12.68 6.39 -6.42
CA GLY A 71 -11.93 5.13 -6.42
C GLY A 71 -11.06 4.93 -7.67
N SER A 72 -10.68 6.03 -8.32
CA SER A 72 -9.84 5.99 -9.51
C SER A 72 -8.51 5.31 -9.23
N PRO A 73 -8.07 4.36 -10.06
CA PRO A 73 -6.75 3.76 -9.90
C PRO A 73 -5.66 4.83 -10.03
N VAL A 74 -4.70 4.79 -9.12
CA VAL A 74 -3.53 5.66 -9.10
C VAL A 74 -2.30 4.76 -9.15
N MET A 75 -1.53 4.78 -10.24
CA MET A 75 -0.44 3.81 -10.41
C MET A 75 0.64 3.90 -9.36
N HIS A 76 1.07 5.10 -9.01
CA HIS A 76 2.12 5.24 -8.01
C HIS A 76 1.65 4.70 -6.65
N HIS A 77 0.34 4.74 -6.35
CA HIS A 77 -0.24 4.06 -5.18
C HIS A 77 -0.09 2.54 -5.29
N GLN A 78 -0.38 1.96 -6.45
CA GLN A 78 -0.18 0.52 -6.66
C GLN A 78 1.30 0.14 -6.55
N LEU A 79 2.21 0.94 -7.10
CA LEU A 79 3.66 0.72 -6.99
C LEU A 79 4.12 0.78 -5.52
N ILE A 80 3.58 1.70 -4.71
CA ILE A 80 3.84 1.73 -3.26
C ILE A 80 3.32 0.44 -2.61
N ARG A 81 2.08 0.03 -2.89
CA ARG A 81 1.47 -1.19 -2.33
C ARG A 81 2.20 -2.47 -2.71
N ASP A 82 2.74 -2.52 -3.93
CA ASP A 82 3.47 -3.68 -4.47
C ASP A 82 4.94 -3.71 -3.99
N THR A 83 5.46 -2.62 -3.42
CA THR A 83 6.86 -2.55 -2.97
C THR A 83 7.01 -3.11 -1.54
N PRO A 84 7.82 -4.17 -1.33
CA PRO A 84 8.09 -4.71 0.00
C PRO A 84 8.54 -3.65 1.01
N GLY A 85 7.91 -3.68 2.19
CA GLY A 85 8.18 -2.74 3.29
C GLY A 85 7.64 -1.33 3.10
N ALA A 86 6.99 -1.01 1.99
CA ALA A 86 6.23 0.23 1.83
C ALA A 86 4.74 -0.06 1.97
N TRP A 87 4.02 0.72 2.78
CA TRP A 87 2.56 0.64 2.82
C TRP A 87 1.94 2.01 2.59
N LEU A 88 0.91 2.03 1.78
CA LEU A 88 0.13 3.22 1.51
C LEU A 88 -1.02 3.38 2.51
N ARG A 89 -1.16 4.60 3.04
CA ARG A 89 -2.26 5.09 3.85
C ARG A 89 -2.90 6.25 3.10
N THR A 90 -4.15 6.08 2.66
CA THR A 90 -4.82 7.09 1.85
C THR A 90 -5.73 7.97 2.70
N GLY A 91 -5.68 9.28 2.46
CA GLY A 91 -6.79 10.19 2.69
C GLY A 91 -7.69 10.25 1.46
N THR A 92 -8.60 11.22 1.42
CA THR A 92 -9.50 11.43 0.28
C THR A 92 -9.09 12.66 -0.51
N LEU A 93 -9.11 12.55 -1.83
CA LEU A 93 -8.94 13.67 -2.75
C LEU A 93 -10.30 14.09 -3.30
N HIS A 94 -10.70 15.33 -2.99
CA HIS A 94 -11.92 15.93 -3.50
C HIS A 94 -11.59 16.95 -4.59
N PHE A 95 -12.37 16.94 -5.66
CA PHE A 95 -12.27 17.94 -6.72
C PHE A 95 -13.38 18.96 -6.53
N MET A 96 -13.03 20.18 -6.13
CA MET A 96 -13.96 21.30 -5.96
C MET A 96 -13.54 22.43 -6.89
N ASP A 97 -14.43 22.87 -7.78
CA ASP A 97 -14.19 23.97 -8.73
C ASP A 97 -12.91 23.81 -9.58
N GLY A 98 -12.61 22.58 -9.98
CA GLY A 98 -11.40 22.24 -10.75
C GLY A 98 -10.11 22.19 -9.93
N VAL A 99 -10.18 22.40 -8.61
CA VAL A 99 -9.05 22.30 -7.69
C VAL A 99 -9.14 21.01 -6.89
N ALA A 100 -8.08 20.21 -6.95
CA ALA A 100 -7.94 19.02 -6.14
C ALA A 100 -7.53 19.41 -4.71
N ARG A 101 -8.27 18.94 -3.70
CA ARG A 101 -7.98 19.16 -2.28
C ARG A 101 -7.89 17.84 -1.55
N GLN A 102 -6.78 17.66 -0.84
CA GLN A 102 -6.56 16.49 0.02
C GLN A 102 -7.27 16.69 1.36
N LYS A 103 -7.87 15.63 1.87
CA LYS A 103 -8.56 15.63 3.16
C LYS A 103 -8.17 14.39 3.97
N GLY A 104 -7.84 14.62 5.24
CA GLY A 104 -7.60 13.56 6.22
C GLY A 104 -6.25 12.84 6.10
N VAL A 105 -5.34 13.30 5.23
CA VAL A 105 -3.99 12.74 5.10
C VAL A 105 -3.18 13.03 6.37
N ASP A 106 -3.05 14.29 6.76
CA ASP A 106 -2.28 14.71 7.93
C ASP A 106 -2.87 14.15 9.23
N THR A 107 -4.19 14.21 9.37
CA THR A 107 -4.89 13.62 10.52
C THR A 107 -4.57 12.13 10.68
N ARG A 108 -4.51 11.39 9.56
CA ARG A 108 -4.18 9.96 9.58
C ARG A 108 -2.71 9.72 9.90
N LEU A 109 -1.82 10.55 9.36
CA LEU A 109 -0.38 10.50 9.66
C LEU A 109 -0.14 10.72 11.16
N VAL A 110 -0.68 11.80 11.72
CA VAL A 110 -0.61 12.11 13.15
C VAL A 110 -1.14 10.94 13.98
N ALA A 111 -2.33 10.43 13.65
CA ALA A 111 -2.94 9.32 14.40
C ALA A 111 -2.10 8.04 14.38
N ASP A 112 -1.50 7.69 13.24
CA ASP A 112 -0.66 6.51 13.11
C ASP A 112 0.67 6.66 13.87
N VAL A 113 1.31 7.85 13.84
CA VAL A 113 2.52 8.14 14.63
C VAL A 113 2.24 8.01 16.12
N VAL A 114 1.18 8.67 16.60
CA VAL A 114 0.76 8.60 18.01
C VAL A 114 0.46 7.15 18.41
N ALA A 115 -0.28 6.41 17.58
CA ALA A 115 -0.59 5.01 17.85
C ALA A 115 0.67 4.14 17.91
N ALA A 116 1.65 4.37 17.04
CA ALA A 116 2.90 3.62 17.03
C ALA A 116 3.74 3.90 18.28
N ALA A 117 3.76 5.16 18.74
CA ALA A 117 4.46 5.62 19.93
C ALA A 117 3.85 5.05 21.21
N VAL A 118 2.54 5.24 21.42
CA VAL A 118 1.81 4.73 22.60
C VAL A 118 1.90 3.19 22.69
N ARG A 119 1.84 2.50 21.55
CA ARG A 119 1.97 1.03 21.50
C ARG A 119 3.43 0.56 21.57
N ARG A 120 4.40 1.48 21.57
CA ARG A 120 5.85 1.22 21.56
C ARG A 120 6.26 0.19 20.51
N THR A 121 5.68 0.32 19.32
CA THR A 121 5.97 -0.55 18.18
C THR A 121 7.30 -0.22 17.49
N THR A 122 7.89 0.91 17.87
CA THR A 122 9.13 1.46 17.35
C THR A 122 9.87 2.15 18.49
N GLU A 123 11.17 2.33 18.36
CA GLU A 123 12.03 3.10 19.27
C GLU A 123 12.37 4.48 18.68
N GLU A 124 12.21 4.62 17.36
CA GLU A 124 12.41 5.86 16.63
C GLU A 124 11.31 6.08 15.58
N VAL A 125 10.92 7.32 15.40
CA VAL A 125 10.01 7.79 14.35
C VAL A 125 10.78 8.73 13.45
N ILE A 126 10.80 8.42 12.16
CA ILE A 126 11.35 9.29 11.12
C ILE A 126 10.19 9.85 10.31
N ILE A 127 10.05 11.17 10.18
CA ILE A 127 8.98 11.79 9.38
C ILE A 127 9.60 12.64 8.27
N LEU A 128 9.32 12.30 7.01
CA LEU A 128 9.63 13.15 5.86
C LEU A 128 8.43 14.05 5.56
N ALA A 129 8.50 15.30 6.03
CA ALA A 129 7.42 16.29 5.91
C ALA A 129 7.92 17.73 6.11
N GLY A 130 7.11 18.71 5.70
CA GLY A 130 7.38 20.14 5.89
C GLY A 130 6.35 20.88 6.76
N ASP A 131 5.17 20.30 6.99
CA ASP A 131 4.03 21.02 7.58
C ASP A 131 4.10 21.08 9.13
N GLY A 132 3.79 22.26 9.67
CA GLY A 132 3.65 22.47 11.11
C GLY A 132 2.48 21.72 11.75
N ASP A 133 1.50 21.29 10.95
CA ASP A 133 0.35 20.52 11.44
C ASP A 133 0.74 19.12 11.96
N LEU A 134 1.97 18.66 11.68
CA LEU A 134 2.52 17.41 12.21
C LEU A 134 3.23 17.57 13.56
N VAL A 135 3.37 18.79 14.09
CA VAL A 135 3.97 19.04 15.42
C VAL A 135 3.35 18.19 16.53
N PRO A 136 2.00 18.05 16.63
CA PRO A 136 1.40 17.21 17.67
C PRO A 136 1.84 15.74 17.61
N ALA A 137 2.19 15.24 16.42
CA ALA A 137 2.68 13.86 16.26
C ALA A 137 4.09 13.70 16.86
N ILE A 138 4.96 14.69 16.63
CA ILE A 138 6.32 14.72 17.18
C ILE A 138 6.27 14.88 18.70
N GLU A 139 5.48 15.83 19.22
CA GLU A 139 5.32 16.06 20.66
C GLU A 139 4.85 14.78 21.37
N ALA A 140 3.77 14.16 20.87
CA ALA A 140 3.24 12.93 21.46
C ALA A 140 4.21 11.74 21.39
N ALA A 141 5.00 11.61 20.31
CA ALA A 141 6.01 10.56 20.22
C ALA A 141 7.15 10.78 21.23
N ALA A 142 7.63 12.02 21.36
CA ALA A 142 8.67 12.38 22.31
C ALA A 142 8.21 12.19 23.77
N GLU A 143 6.97 12.53 24.09
CA GLU A 143 6.36 12.31 25.42
C GLU A 143 6.31 10.83 25.81
N GLU A 144 6.13 9.93 24.84
CA GLU A 144 6.17 8.46 25.04
C GLU A 144 7.60 7.89 25.10
N GLY A 145 8.62 8.75 24.98
CA GLY A 145 10.04 8.39 25.01
C GLY A 145 10.57 7.80 23.70
N ILE A 146 9.88 8.06 22.58
CA ILE A 146 10.31 7.65 21.25
C ILE A 146 11.22 8.73 20.67
N ARG A 147 12.38 8.34 20.11
CA ARG A 147 13.25 9.31 19.42
C ARG A 147 12.57 9.82 18.16
N THR A 148 12.67 11.10 17.89
CA THR A 148 12.00 11.75 16.76
C THR A 148 13.01 12.36 15.80
N CYS A 149 12.88 12.04 14.51
CA CYS A 149 13.69 12.61 13.46
C CYS A 149 12.79 13.19 12.36
N VAL A 150 12.97 14.47 12.04
CA VAL A 150 12.28 15.13 10.91
C VAL A 150 13.23 15.26 9.73
N TRP A 151 12.81 14.73 8.60
CA TRP A 151 13.48 14.88 7.32
C TRP A 151 12.76 15.93 6.49
N TYR A 152 13.50 16.83 5.87
CA TYR A 152 12.95 17.92 5.06
C TYR A 152 13.89 18.28 3.90
N PHE A 153 13.37 18.96 2.86
CA PHE A 153 14.18 19.36 1.71
C PHE A 153 14.91 20.69 1.91
N ALA A 154 16.17 20.74 1.47
CA ALA A 154 16.97 21.95 1.37
C ALA A 154 16.33 22.98 0.42
N GLY A 155 16.55 24.27 0.70
CA GLY A 155 16.17 25.36 -0.21
C GLY A 155 14.68 25.70 -0.29
N GLY A 156 13.83 25.02 0.49
CA GLY A 156 12.42 25.39 0.65
C GLY A 156 12.19 26.26 1.89
N ASP A 157 11.67 27.47 1.71
CA ASP A 157 11.17 28.32 2.82
C ASP A 157 9.88 27.77 3.45
N THR A 158 9.34 26.68 2.89
CA THR A 158 8.04 26.09 3.22
C THR A 158 8.05 25.21 4.47
N VAL A 159 9.22 24.85 4.99
CA VAL A 159 9.32 23.95 6.15
C VAL A 159 9.11 24.71 7.46
N SER A 160 8.12 24.28 8.23
CA SER A 160 7.79 24.88 9.52
C SER A 160 8.98 24.89 10.48
N ARG A 161 9.37 26.09 10.94
CA ARG A 161 10.38 26.26 11.99
C ARG A 161 9.96 25.56 13.29
N ARG A 162 8.66 25.52 13.58
CA ARG A 162 8.14 24.85 14.77
C ARG A 162 8.34 23.34 14.66
N LEU A 163 8.00 22.73 13.51
CA LEU A 163 8.23 21.31 13.26
C LEU A 163 9.70 20.93 13.49
N LYS A 164 10.63 21.70 12.91
CA LYS A 164 12.08 21.48 13.08
C LYS A 164 12.52 21.62 14.54
N GLY A 165 11.99 22.61 15.25
CA GLY A 165 12.37 22.88 16.65
C GLY A 165 11.80 21.88 17.66
N THR A 166 10.76 21.13 17.30
CA THR A 166 10.12 20.14 18.16
C THR A 166 10.83 18.78 18.12
N ALA A 167 11.46 18.41 16.99
CA ALA A 167 12.09 17.10 16.84
C ALA A 167 13.48 17.00 17.50
N ASP A 168 13.85 15.79 17.97
CA ASP A 168 15.16 15.54 18.57
C ASP A 168 16.29 15.69 17.55
N HIS A 169 16.04 15.20 16.33
CA HIS A 169 16.95 15.25 15.22
C HIS A 169 16.27 15.79 13.97
N VAL A 170 17.05 16.49 13.15
CA VAL A 170 16.56 16.99 11.87
C VAL A 170 17.59 16.66 10.79
N LEU A 171 17.12 16.15 9.65
CA LEU A 171 17.95 15.87 8.48
C LEU A 171 17.45 16.68 7.28
N GLU A 172 18.34 17.51 6.75
CA GLU A 172 18.10 18.23 5.50
C GLU A 172 18.53 17.34 4.32
N LEU A 173 17.64 17.18 3.35
CA LEU A 173 17.83 16.37 2.15
C LEU A 173 18.02 17.28 0.95
N ASP A 174 19.02 16.97 0.11
CA ASP A 174 19.15 17.62 -1.20
C ASP A 174 18.05 17.08 -2.14
N PRO A 175 17.09 17.89 -2.59
CA PRO A 175 16.05 17.46 -3.51
C PRO A 175 16.58 17.00 -4.88
N GLN A 176 17.80 17.38 -5.29
CA GLN A 176 18.37 16.94 -6.57
C GLN A 176 18.57 15.42 -6.64
N ILE A 177 18.89 14.75 -5.51
CA ILE A 177 19.08 13.29 -5.50
C ILE A 177 17.79 12.54 -5.87
N PHE A 178 16.63 13.15 -5.61
CA PHE A 178 15.31 12.63 -5.97
C PHE A 178 14.99 12.92 -7.43
N LEU A 179 15.37 14.10 -7.93
CA LEU A 179 15.22 14.46 -9.33
C LEU A 179 16.15 13.64 -10.25
N ASP A 180 17.25 13.10 -9.74
CA ASP A 180 18.09 12.18 -10.51
C ASP A 180 17.47 10.79 -10.72
N LEU A 181 16.39 10.46 -9.99
CA LEU A 181 15.57 9.27 -10.24
C LEU A 181 14.64 9.43 -11.46
N GLN A 182 14.67 10.58 -12.12
CA GLN A 182 14.05 10.74 -13.42
C GLN A 182 14.54 9.63 -14.35
N TYR A 183 13.61 8.89 -14.95
CA TYR A 183 13.90 7.80 -15.87
C TYR A 183 14.80 8.27 -17.02
N ARG A 184 16.13 8.18 -16.86
CA ARG A 184 17.13 8.39 -17.93
C ARG A 184 17.35 7.12 -18.77
N GLY A 185 16.40 6.18 -18.76
CA GLY A 185 16.47 4.94 -19.54
C GLY A 185 17.43 3.88 -19.01
N ARG A 186 17.70 3.83 -17.69
CA ARG A 186 18.45 2.70 -17.09
C ARG A 186 17.49 1.63 -16.54
N PRO A 187 17.74 0.33 -16.79
CA PRO A 187 17.07 -0.75 -16.09
C PRO A 187 17.34 -0.65 -14.59
N VAL A 188 16.29 -0.74 -13.77
CA VAL A 188 16.41 -0.92 -12.32
C VAL A 188 16.74 -2.40 -12.07
N ASP A 189 17.98 -2.79 -12.32
CA ASP A 189 18.49 -4.09 -11.88
C ASP A 189 18.87 -3.97 -10.40
N GLY A 190 17.99 -4.48 -9.54
CA GLY A 190 18.25 -4.65 -8.12
C GLY A 190 17.04 -5.27 -7.43
N PRO A 191 17.20 -6.24 -6.52
CA PRO A 191 16.08 -6.77 -5.75
C PRO A 191 15.44 -5.66 -4.91
N ALA A 192 14.12 -5.72 -4.74
CA ALA A 192 13.45 -4.89 -3.74
C ALA A 192 13.99 -5.28 -2.36
N ILE A 193 14.36 -4.30 -1.53
CA ILE A 193 14.86 -4.57 -0.18
C ILE A 193 13.72 -5.20 0.64
N ASP A 194 13.90 -6.45 1.03
CA ASP A 194 13.06 -7.11 2.02
C ASP A 194 13.49 -6.68 3.41
N PHE A 195 12.81 -5.68 3.98
CA PHE A 195 13.08 -5.18 5.34
C PHE A 195 12.89 -6.26 6.44
N SER A 196 12.29 -7.41 6.11
CA SER A 196 12.20 -8.54 7.03
C SER A 196 13.53 -9.31 7.18
N GLN A 197 14.44 -9.17 6.23
CA GLN A 197 15.76 -9.80 6.24
C GLN A 197 16.87 -8.75 6.33
N SER A 198 17.19 -8.38 7.56
CA SER A 198 18.53 -7.86 7.87
C SER A 198 19.54 -8.97 7.60
N ASP A 199 20.29 -8.88 6.51
CA ASP A 199 21.41 -9.76 6.18
C ASP A 199 22.54 -9.50 7.20
N MET A 200 22.39 -10.12 8.38
CA MET A 200 23.48 -10.32 9.31
C MET A 200 24.38 -11.34 8.66
N GLY A 201 25.45 -10.84 8.02
CA GLY A 201 26.35 -11.57 7.15
C GLY A 201 26.55 -13.04 7.55
N GLN A 202 26.26 -13.93 6.60
CA GLN A 202 26.67 -15.32 6.70
C GLN A 202 28.19 -15.35 6.93
N PRO A 203 28.69 -16.03 7.98
CA PRO A 203 30.11 -16.21 8.16
C PRO A 203 30.63 -17.05 7.00
N GLN A 204 31.54 -16.47 6.21
CA GLN A 204 32.31 -17.19 5.22
C GLN A 204 33.05 -18.35 5.92
N PRO A 205 32.99 -19.60 5.41
CA PRO A 205 33.63 -20.73 6.08
C PRO A 205 35.14 -20.55 6.02
N ALA A 206 35.76 -20.36 7.20
CA ALA A 206 37.21 -20.33 7.35
C ALA A 206 37.82 -21.72 7.05
N PRO A 207 39.03 -21.79 6.47
CA PRO A 207 39.69 -23.05 6.16
C PRO A 207 40.08 -23.79 7.45
N VAL A 208 39.79 -25.10 7.43
CA VAL A 208 40.00 -26.03 8.54
C VAL A 208 41.50 -26.25 8.79
N ALA A 209 41.95 -26.02 10.01
CA ALA A 209 43.26 -26.47 10.52
C ALA A 209 43.04 -27.22 11.85
N PRO A 210 43.90 -28.19 12.18
CA PRO A 210 43.51 -29.35 12.97
C PRO A 210 43.48 -29.15 14.48
N ASP A 211 42.61 -29.98 15.04
CA ASP A 211 42.22 -30.21 16.43
C ASP A 211 43.37 -30.47 17.40
N HIS A 212 43.44 -29.69 18.48
CA HIS A 212 44.13 -30.07 19.71
C HIS A 212 43.24 -29.69 20.91
N GLY A 213 42.76 -30.74 21.57
CA GLY A 213 41.75 -30.67 22.63
C GLY A 213 42.22 -30.06 23.94
N GLY A 214 41.23 -29.79 24.81
CA GLY A 214 41.50 -29.39 26.18
C GLY A 214 40.30 -28.81 26.93
N ALA A 215 39.54 -29.71 27.56
CA ALA A 215 38.87 -29.57 28.86
C ALA A 215 37.86 -28.43 29.14
N ALA A 216 36.62 -28.84 29.45
CA ALA A 216 35.65 -28.08 30.25
C ALA A 216 36.14 -27.89 31.71
N PRO A 217 35.57 -26.93 32.48
CA PRO A 217 34.50 -27.35 33.40
C PRO A 217 33.39 -26.32 33.73
N ALA A 218 32.20 -26.88 33.96
CA ALA A 218 31.17 -26.65 35.00
C ALA A 218 30.77 -25.24 35.52
N VAL A 219 29.44 -25.07 35.55
CA VAL A 219 28.58 -24.06 36.21
C VAL A 219 28.75 -24.04 37.75
N PRO A 220 28.31 -22.98 38.50
CA PRO A 220 26.91 -22.91 38.94
C PRO A 220 26.29 -21.48 39.06
N ALA A 221 24.96 -21.41 38.98
CA ALA A 221 24.12 -20.29 39.44
C ALA A 221 24.03 -20.24 40.98
N PRO A 222 23.61 -19.11 41.60
CA PRO A 222 22.23 -19.08 42.11
C PRO A 222 21.53 -17.69 42.21
N ALA A 223 20.18 -17.78 42.15
CA ALA A 223 19.10 -17.06 42.86
C ALA A 223 19.31 -15.67 43.51
N ALA A 224 18.39 -14.72 43.24
CA ALA A 224 17.30 -14.30 44.15
C ALA A 224 16.78 -12.87 43.85
N SER A 225 15.45 -12.74 43.69
CA SER A 225 14.64 -11.53 43.93
C SER A 225 14.33 -11.45 45.45
N PRO A 226 13.93 -10.31 46.09
CA PRO A 226 12.66 -9.63 45.78
C PRO A 226 12.57 -8.11 46.11
N ALA A 227 11.36 -7.57 45.86
CA ALA A 227 10.61 -6.56 46.64
C ALA A 227 10.52 -5.11 46.09
N SER A 228 9.30 -4.78 45.66
CA SER A 228 8.70 -3.43 45.64
C SER A 228 8.35 -2.94 47.05
N PRO A 229 8.04 -1.64 47.19
CA PRO A 229 6.70 -1.32 47.71
C PRO A 229 6.01 -0.14 47.00
N SER A 230 4.68 -0.23 46.98
CA SER A 230 3.69 0.81 46.62
C SER A 230 3.61 1.93 47.66
N VAL A 231 3.34 3.18 47.25
CA VAL A 231 2.64 4.19 48.08
C VAL A 231 1.72 5.10 47.25
N GLU A 232 0.44 5.00 47.59
CA GLU A 232 -0.71 5.93 47.65
C GLU A 232 -0.80 7.27 46.86
N HIS A 233 -2.00 7.45 46.30
CA HIS A 233 -2.66 8.71 45.93
C HIS A 233 -2.97 9.58 47.15
N PRO A 234 -3.15 10.90 46.94
CA PRO A 234 -4.39 11.51 47.42
C PRO A 234 -5.07 12.42 46.38
N ALA A 235 -6.39 12.44 46.45
CA ALA A 235 -7.26 13.41 45.80
C ALA A 235 -7.46 14.64 46.70
N ALA A 236 -7.59 15.84 46.10
CA ALA A 236 -8.58 16.86 46.46
C ALA A 236 -8.43 18.14 45.62
N VAL A 237 -9.57 18.61 45.12
CA VAL A 237 -9.81 19.93 44.49
C VAL A 237 -10.14 20.96 45.60
N PRO A 238 -9.99 22.27 45.35
CA PRO A 238 -11.21 23.09 45.38
C PRO A 238 -11.28 24.16 44.27
N ALA A 239 -12.52 24.53 43.98
CA ALA A 239 -12.98 25.46 42.95
C ALA A 239 -13.17 26.90 43.49
N ALA A 240 -13.16 27.88 42.57
CA ALA A 240 -13.93 29.14 42.59
C ALA A 240 -13.80 29.75 41.16
N ALA A 241 -14.83 29.91 40.32
CA ALA A 241 -16.10 30.68 40.40
C ALA A 241 -15.98 32.09 39.78
N ASP A 242 -16.62 32.30 38.62
CA ASP A 242 -17.56 33.41 38.29
C ASP A 242 -18.18 33.14 36.89
N ALA A 243 -19.49 32.88 36.74
CA ALA A 243 -20.63 33.81 36.51
C ALA A 243 -20.52 34.59 35.17
N GLY A 244 -21.49 34.72 34.27
CA GLY A 244 -22.91 34.36 34.05
C GLY A 244 -23.19 34.72 32.56
N THR A 245 -24.20 34.26 31.83
CA THR A 245 -25.63 34.45 32.04
C THR A 245 -26.42 33.66 30.98
N SER A 246 -27.57 33.17 31.44
CA SER A 246 -28.65 32.43 30.78
C SER A 246 -29.45 33.23 29.74
N ALA A 247 -29.97 32.57 28.70
CA ALA A 247 -31.41 32.58 28.37
C ALA A 247 -31.76 31.62 27.21
N ALA A 248 -32.70 30.71 27.48
CA ALA A 248 -33.54 29.94 26.56
C ALA A 248 -35.00 30.07 27.10
N PRO A 249 -36.06 29.49 26.50
CA PRO A 249 -36.44 29.24 25.10
C PRO A 249 -37.87 29.85 24.82
N PRO A 250 -38.69 29.34 23.88
CA PRO A 250 -39.54 28.18 24.23
C PRO A 250 -39.76 27.14 23.11
N ALA A 251 -40.39 26.05 23.54
CA ALA A 251 -40.63 24.78 22.87
C ALA A 251 -41.97 24.69 22.10
N SER A 252 -42.13 23.63 21.30
CA SER A 252 -43.28 22.70 21.17
C SER A 252 -43.19 21.98 19.80
N THR A 253 -43.48 20.70 19.57
CA THR A 253 -43.91 19.52 20.35
C THR A 253 -43.83 18.31 19.40
N GLU A 254 -43.45 17.15 19.93
CA GLU A 254 -43.58 15.78 19.40
C GLU A 254 -45.06 15.35 19.18
N PRO A 255 -45.44 14.15 18.62
CA PRO A 255 -44.77 12.86 18.86
C PRO A 255 -44.76 11.77 17.75
N ALA A 256 -43.81 10.84 17.97
CA ALA A 256 -43.79 9.37 17.80
C ALA A 256 -44.86 8.64 16.97
N SER A 257 -44.43 7.58 16.25
CA SER A 257 -44.79 6.16 16.54
C SER A 257 -44.30 5.17 15.47
N ALA A 258 -43.80 4.01 15.91
CA ALA A 258 -43.70 2.74 15.19
C ALA A 258 -44.27 1.64 16.13
N PRO A 259 -44.42 0.35 15.75
CA PRO A 259 -44.85 -0.33 14.51
C PRO A 259 -46.20 -1.11 14.79
N PRO A 260 -46.72 -2.07 13.97
CA PRO A 260 -46.25 -3.49 13.97
C PRO A 260 -46.51 -4.26 12.61
N PRO A 261 -46.24 -5.59 12.51
CA PRO A 261 -46.37 -6.38 11.27
C PRO A 261 -47.74 -7.07 11.15
N SER A 262 -48.11 -7.53 9.94
CA SER A 262 -49.29 -8.40 9.75
C SER A 262 -49.13 -9.35 8.55
N ALA A 263 -49.16 -10.65 8.84
CA ALA A 263 -49.77 -11.70 8.02
C ALA A 263 -51.32 -11.57 8.15
N GLU A 264 -52.23 -12.06 7.31
CA GLU A 264 -52.49 -13.41 6.77
C GLU A 264 -53.62 -13.33 5.73
N GLN A 265 -53.73 -14.34 4.85
CA GLN A 265 -54.97 -15.05 4.45
C GLN A 265 -54.53 -16.22 3.53
N VAL A 266 -54.37 -17.46 4.02
CA VAL A 266 -55.35 -18.52 4.35
C VAL A 266 -56.28 -18.90 3.20
N VAL A 267 -56.04 -20.07 2.58
CA VAL A 267 -57.08 -21.08 2.28
C VAL A 267 -56.51 -22.51 2.39
N ALA A 268 -56.96 -23.21 3.43
CA ALA A 268 -57.30 -24.63 3.59
C ALA A 268 -56.49 -25.78 2.92
N GLY A 269 -55.96 -26.68 3.76
CA GLY A 269 -55.84 -28.12 3.45
C GLY A 269 -57.18 -28.87 3.61
N PRO A 270 -57.28 -30.19 3.34
CA PRO A 270 -56.56 -31.19 4.16
C PRO A 270 -55.95 -32.41 3.41
N ALA A 271 -55.19 -33.19 4.19
CA ALA A 271 -54.49 -34.48 3.98
C ALA A 271 -55.46 -35.68 3.65
N PRO A 272 -55.08 -36.99 3.59
CA PRO A 272 -53.82 -37.65 4.03
C PRO A 272 -53.31 -38.90 3.24
N ASP A 273 -52.18 -39.45 3.73
CA ASP A 273 -51.73 -40.85 3.85
C ASP A 273 -51.38 -41.79 2.65
N GLU A 274 -50.06 -42.13 2.62
CA GLU A 274 -49.43 -43.49 2.56
C GLU A 274 -49.71 -44.48 1.40
N PRO A 275 -48.91 -45.57 1.19
CA PRO A 275 -47.59 -45.92 1.76
C PRO A 275 -46.52 -46.40 0.73
N SER A 276 -45.30 -46.54 1.23
CA SER A 276 -44.20 -47.38 0.71
C SER A 276 -44.47 -48.87 0.92
N PRO A 277 -43.82 -49.79 0.19
CA PRO A 277 -43.47 -51.09 0.77
C PRO A 277 -41.96 -51.38 0.75
N ALA A 278 -41.46 -51.77 1.92
CA ALA A 278 -40.20 -52.46 2.16
C ALA A 278 -40.33 -53.94 1.68
N ALA A 279 -39.37 -54.47 0.92
CA ALA A 279 -38.19 -55.26 1.33
C ALA A 279 -38.44 -56.78 1.40
N GLU A 280 -37.55 -57.58 0.78
CA GLU A 280 -37.01 -58.86 1.28
C GLU A 280 -35.89 -59.42 0.32
N PRO A 281 -35.03 -60.40 0.71
CA PRO A 281 -33.56 -60.22 0.70
C PRO A 281 -32.72 -61.29 -0.08
N VAL A 282 -31.45 -60.93 -0.39
CA VAL A 282 -30.18 -61.69 -0.73
C VAL A 282 -30.24 -63.02 -1.54
N PRO A 283 -29.27 -63.29 -2.49
CA PRO A 283 -27.88 -63.59 -2.14
C PRO A 283 -26.80 -63.02 -3.09
N ALA A 284 -25.61 -62.76 -2.57
CA ALA A 284 -24.43 -62.35 -3.33
C ALA A 284 -23.70 -63.54 -4.00
N PRO A 285 -23.15 -63.37 -5.22
CA PRO A 285 -22.06 -64.22 -5.70
C PRO A 285 -20.81 -63.42 -6.14
N ARG A 286 -19.68 -63.78 -5.52
CA ARG A 286 -18.25 -63.76 -5.94
C ARG A 286 -17.58 -62.53 -6.60
N PRO A 287 -16.30 -62.26 -6.24
CA PRO A 287 -15.56 -61.09 -6.72
C PRO A 287 -15.05 -61.25 -8.16
N PRO A 288 -15.06 -60.20 -8.99
CA PRO A 288 -14.30 -60.18 -10.23
C PRO A 288 -12.81 -59.92 -9.94
N GLY A 289 -11.93 -60.59 -10.69
CA GLY A 289 -10.48 -60.42 -10.61
C GLY A 289 -10.00 -59.00 -10.99
N PRO A 290 -8.72 -58.67 -10.76
CA PRO A 290 -8.23 -57.31 -10.90
C PRO A 290 -8.23 -56.87 -12.37
N SER A 291 -9.06 -55.88 -12.70
CA SER A 291 -8.97 -55.12 -13.95
C SER A 291 -7.67 -54.31 -13.97
N PRO A 292 -7.01 -54.14 -15.14
CA PRO A 292 -5.78 -53.38 -15.23
C PRO A 292 -6.03 -51.93 -14.80
N ARG A 293 -5.19 -51.47 -13.86
CA ARG A 293 -5.23 -50.12 -13.29
C ARG A 293 -4.92 -49.11 -14.40
N VAL A 294 -5.95 -48.57 -15.03
CA VAL A 294 -5.82 -47.38 -15.88
C VAL A 294 -5.46 -46.23 -14.95
N MET A 295 -4.19 -45.82 -14.96
CA MET A 295 -3.77 -44.58 -14.31
C MET A 295 -4.66 -43.45 -14.85
N PRO A 296 -5.33 -42.66 -14.00
CA PRO A 296 -5.99 -41.46 -14.48
C PRO A 296 -4.91 -40.60 -15.13
N ARG A 297 -5.07 -40.33 -16.44
CA ARG A 297 -4.27 -39.31 -17.12
C ARG A 297 -4.47 -38.03 -16.31
N PHE A 298 -3.41 -37.56 -15.68
CA PHE A 298 -3.38 -36.24 -15.08
C PHE A 298 -3.57 -35.25 -16.22
N ILE A 299 -4.81 -34.83 -16.47
CA ILE A 299 -5.09 -33.69 -17.31
C ILE A 299 -4.76 -32.50 -16.42
N PRO A 300 -3.66 -31.76 -16.65
CA PRO A 300 -3.44 -30.54 -15.91
C PRO A 300 -4.66 -29.66 -16.17
N GLN A 301 -5.48 -29.42 -15.13
CA GLN A 301 -6.50 -28.39 -15.22
C GLN A 301 -5.75 -27.10 -15.50
N ARG A 302 -6.01 -26.49 -16.66
CA ARG A 302 -5.50 -25.14 -16.96
C ARG A 302 -5.96 -24.25 -15.82
N GLN A 303 -5.02 -23.82 -15.01
CA GLN A 303 -5.28 -22.92 -13.90
C GLN A 303 -5.86 -21.63 -14.50
N ALA A 304 -6.97 -21.14 -13.97
CA ALA A 304 -7.57 -19.90 -14.47
C ALA A 304 -6.54 -18.76 -14.36
N VAL A 305 -6.30 -18.06 -15.47
CA VAL A 305 -5.37 -16.94 -15.52
C VAL A 305 -5.87 -15.87 -14.55
N ARG A 306 -5.05 -15.54 -13.56
CA ARG A 306 -5.35 -14.46 -12.62
C ARG A 306 -4.93 -13.15 -13.23
N GLU A 307 -5.56 -12.08 -12.78
CA GLU A 307 -5.17 -10.73 -13.19
C GLU A 307 -3.67 -10.45 -12.92
N THR A 308 -3.14 -11.00 -11.82
CA THR A 308 -1.73 -10.88 -11.43
C THR A 308 -0.75 -11.51 -12.42
N ASP A 309 -1.22 -12.42 -13.29
CA ASP A 309 -0.38 -13.11 -14.26
C ASP A 309 -0.13 -12.26 -15.52
N LEU A 310 -0.86 -11.15 -15.66
CA LEU A 310 -0.76 -10.18 -16.73
C LEU A 310 0.19 -9.05 -16.33
N ILE A 311 1.25 -8.86 -17.11
CA ILE A 311 2.31 -7.90 -16.81
C ILE A 311 2.01 -6.58 -17.53
N PRO A 312 1.88 -5.42 -16.85
CA PRO A 312 1.61 -4.13 -17.50
C PRO A 312 2.70 -3.67 -18.47
N LEU A 313 2.36 -2.78 -19.40
CA LEU A 313 3.28 -2.26 -20.42
C LEU A 313 4.50 -1.57 -19.82
N SER A 314 4.34 -0.75 -18.78
CA SER A 314 5.49 -0.09 -18.13
C SER A 314 6.55 -1.07 -17.62
N VAL A 315 6.12 -2.25 -17.18
CA VAL A 315 7.01 -3.32 -16.71
C VAL A 315 7.61 -4.10 -17.88
N LEU A 316 6.81 -4.41 -18.91
CA LEU A 316 7.28 -5.14 -20.10
C LEU A 316 8.24 -4.31 -20.96
N SER A 317 7.97 -3.01 -21.10
CA SER A 317 8.73 -2.11 -21.95
C SER A 317 8.61 -0.66 -21.46
N PRO A 318 9.56 -0.20 -20.62
CA PRO A 318 9.61 1.21 -20.20
C PRO A 318 9.71 2.19 -21.38
N VAL A 319 10.47 1.82 -22.42
CA VAL A 319 10.58 2.60 -23.66
C VAL A 319 9.25 2.62 -24.42
N GLY A 320 8.56 1.48 -24.49
CA GLY A 320 7.24 1.38 -25.10
C GLY A 320 6.20 2.26 -24.39
N ALA A 321 6.21 2.26 -23.06
CA ALA A 321 5.33 3.10 -22.25
C ALA A 321 5.54 4.60 -22.53
N GLN A 322 6.79 5.06 -22.63
CA GLN A 322 7.10 6.46 -22.93
C GLN A 322 6.55 6.90 -24.31
N LEU A 323 6.51 5.99 -25.28
CA LEU A 323 6.01 6.27 -26.62
C LEU A 323 4.48 6.20 -26.76
N VAL A 324 3.75 5.90 -25.68
CA VAL A 324 2.28 6.08 -25.64
C VAL A 324 1.91 7.57 -25.60
N VAL A 325 2.84 8.42 -25.13
CA VAL A 325 2.65 9.85 -24.88
C VAL A 325 2.56 10.70 -26.16
N ASP A 326 3.02 10.19 -27.32
CA ASP A 326 3.03 10.92 -28.60
C ASP A 326 1.70 10.83 -29.39
N THR A 327 0.56 10.97 -28.71
CA THR A 327 -0.79 10.77 -29.30
C THR A 327 -1.59 12.07 -29.49
N GLN A 328 -0.94 13.23 -29.37
CA GLN A 328 -1.58 14.55 -29.46
C GLN A 328 -2.70 14.76 -28.40
N GLY A 329 -2.68 14.00 -27.30
CA GLY A 329 -3.63 14.15 -26.19
C GLY A 329 -5.04 13.60 -26.45
N GLU A 330 -5.26 12.77 -27.48
CA GLU A 330 -6.58 12.14 -27.70
C GLU A 330 -6.75 10.88 -26.82
N PRO A 331 -7.71 10.83 -25.86
CA PRO A 331 -7.85 9.71 -24.93
C PRO A 331 -8.03 8.34 -25.60
N ARG A 332 -8.82 8.28 -26.68
CA ARG A 332 -9.07 7.04 -27.43
C ARG A 332 -7.78 6.48 -28.04
N ARG A 333 -6.97 7.35 -28.66
CA ARG A 333 -5.70 6.98 -29.27
C ARG A 333 -4.66 6.55 -28.25
N ILE A 334 -4.66 7.16 -27.06
CA ILE A 334 -3.83 6.72 -25.94
C ILE A 334 -4.15 5.27 -25.59
N GLY A 335 -5.44 4.94 -25.43
CA GLY A 335 -5.88 3.57 -25.14
C GLY A 335 -5.50 2.57 -26.24
N GLU A 336 -5.76 2.89 -27.51
CA GLU A 336 -5.38 2.06 -28.67
C GLU A 336 -3.87 1.84 -28.73
N ARG A 337 -3.07 2.90 -28.57
CA ARG A 337 -1.60 2.81 -28.64
C ARG A 337 -1.02 2.04 -27.46
N TYR A 338 -1.60 2.20 -26.26
CA TYR A 338 -1.23 1.38 -25.11
C TYR A 338 -1.47 -0.10 -25.41
N ALA A 339 -2.68 -0.48 -25.84
CA ALA A 339 -3.05 -1.87 -26.14
C ALA A 339 -2.14 -2.48 -27.21
N GLN A 340 -1.86 -1.73 -28.28
CA GLN A 340 -0.94 -2.14 -29.33
C GLN A 340 0.45 -2.46 -28.76
N ARG A 341 1.04 -1.53 -28.01
CA ARG A 341 2.39 -1.71 -27.48
C ARG A 341 2.45 -2.80 -26.41
N TRP A 342 1.42 -2.90 -25.57
CA TRP A 342 1.30 -3.93 -24.56
C TRP A 342 1.30 -5.32 -25.20
N TRP A 343 0.55 -5.50 -26.29
CA TRP A 343 0.56 -6.73 -27.06
C TRP A 343 1.91 -7.00 -27.73
N ASP A 344 2.49 -5.99 -28.37
CA ASP A 344 3.75 -6.12 -29.13
C ASP A 344 4.96 -6.39 -28.22
N ALA A 345 4.95 -5.87 -26.99
CA ALA A 345 5.97 -6.13 -25.97
C ALA A 345 5.77 -7.46 -25.23
N SER A 346 4.58 -8.07 -25.34
CA SER A 346 4.26 -9.33 -24.66
C SER A 346 4.89 -10.53 -25.37
N SER A 347 5.45 -11.46 -24.59
CA SER A 347 5.87 -12.77 -25.11
C SER A 347 4.66 -13.57 -25.63
N LYS A 348 4.88 -14.61 -26.45
CA LYS A 348 3.79 -15.50 -26.92
C LYS A 348 3.01 -16.13 -25.77
N GLU A 349 3.68 -16.44 -24.66
CA GLU A 349 3.03 -16.96 -23.46
C GLU A 349 2.14 -15.92 -22.80
N GLN A 350 2.62 -14.67 -22.67
CA GLN A 350 1.82 -13.55 -22.17
C GLN A 350 0.62 -13.26 -23.09
N GLN A 351 0.80 -13.28 -24.42
CA GLN A 351 -0.31 -13.11 -25.38
C GLN A 351 -1.37 -14.20 -25.22
N SER A 352 -0.97 -15.47 -24.99
CA SER A 352 -1.92 -16.54 -24.69
C SER A 352 -2.69 -16.28 -23.39
N ARG A 353 -2.00 -15.82 -22.33
CA ARG A 353 -2.65 -15.47 -21.05
C ARG A 353 -3.63 -14.31 -21.20
N ILE A 354 -3.28 -13.29 -21.99
CA ILE A 354 -4.17 -12.16 -22.32
C ILE A 354 -5.42 -12.68 -23.03
N GLY A 355 -5.26 -13.55 -24.03
CA GLY A 355 -6.38 -14.17 -24.74
C GLY A 355 -7.30 -14.98 -23.82
N ASP A 356 -6.72 -15.86 -23.00
CA ASP A 356 -7.46 -16.69 -22.03
C ASP A 356 -8.20 -15.81 -20.99
N TYR A 357 -7.57 -14.75 -20.49
CA TYR A 357 -8.21 -13.79 -19.58
C TYR A 357 -9.42 -13.13 -20.23
N PHE A 358 -9.26 -12.53 -21.42
CA PHE A 358 -10.36 -11.82 -22.09
C PHE A 358 -11.44 -12.74 -22.68
N ALA A 359 -11.17 -14.04 -22.83
CA ALA A 359 -12.20 -15.03 -23.13
C ALA A 359 -13.10 -15.33 -21.92
N SER A 360 -12.56 -15.21 -20.70
CA SER A 360 -13.28 -15.48 -19.45
C SER A 360 -13.86 -14.23 -18.79
N SER A 361 -13.23 -13.06 -18.96
CA SER A 361 -13.60 -11.78 -18.37
C SER A 361 -13.65 -10.69 -19.44
N HIS A 362 -14.69 -9.86 -19.42
CA HIS A 362 -14.78 -8.68 -20.29
C HIS A 362 -14.25 -7.41 -19.60
N GLN A 363 -13.81 -7.52 -18.35
CA GLN A 363 -13.32 -6.39 -17.56
C GLN A 363 -11.84 -6.13 -17.85
N LEU A 364 -11.42 -4.88 -17.70
CA LEU A 364 -10.00 -4.55 -17.75
C LEU A 364 -9.31 -5.07 -16.48
N PRO A 365 -8.12 -5.70 -16.60
CA PRO A 365 -7.24 -5.92 -15.45
C PRO A 365 -6.95 -4.59 -14.75
N GLN A 366 -7.21 -4.48 -13.44
CA GLN A 366 -6.91 -3.29 -12.63
C GLN A 366 -5.46 -2.83 -12.75
N ARG A 367 -4.46 -3.73 -12.73
CA ARG A 367 -3.05 -3.33 -12.87
C ARG A 367 -2.74 -2.72 -14.24
N VAL A 368 -3.39 -3.23 -15.30
CA VAL A 368 -3.23 -2.73 -16.67
C VAL A 368 -4.01 -1.42 -16.86
N ASP A 369 -5.22 -1.33 -16.29
CA ASP A 369 -6.03 -0.10 -16.31
C ASP A 369 -5.32 1.03 -15.60
N SER A 370 -4.79 0.77 -14.42
CA SER A 370 -4.00 1.73 -13.66
C SER A 370 -2.80 2.19 -14.50
N ASP A 371 -2.03 1.26 -15.09
CA ASP A 371 -0.84 1.58 -15.88
C ASP A 371 -1.17 2.48 -17.07
N MET A 372 -2.22 2.13 -17.78
CA MET A 372 -2.73 2.91 -18.90
C MET A 372 -3.21 4.30 -18.47
N LEU A 373 -3.96 4.42 -17.36
CA LEU A 373 -4.44 5.69 -16.83
C LEU A 373 -3.28 6.59 -16.37
N HIS A 374 -2.22 6.02 -15.82
CA HIS A 374 -1.04 6.77 -15.45
C HIS A 374 -0.30 7.32 -16.66
N LEU A 375 -0.05 6.50 -17.68
CA LEU A 375 0.54 6.98 -18.94
C LEU A 375 -0.34 8.02 -19.62
N ALA A 376 -1.66 7.88 -19.53
CA ALA A 376 -2.60 8.87 -20.03
C ALA A 376 -2.55 10.19 -19.26
N SER A 377 -2.43 10.15 -17.93
CA SER A 377 -2.29 11.36 -17.13
C SER A 377 -1.02 12.14 -17.51
N SER A 378 0.09 11.43 -17.77
CA SER A 378 1.31 12.03 -18.34
C SER A 378 1.07 12.63 -19.73
N ALA A 379 0.38 11.90 -20.62
CA ALA A 379 0.16 12.32 -22.00
C ALA A 379 -0.81 13.49 -22.15
N LEU A 380 -1.81 13.56 -21.27
CA LEU A 380 -2.77 14.65 -21.19
C LEU A 380 -2.24 15.85 -20.40
N GLY A 381 -1.12 15.67 -19.68
CA GLY A 381 -0.58 16.70 -18.79
C GLY A 381 -1.57 17.05 -17.69
N VAL A 382 -2.18 16.05 -17.07
CA VAL A 382 -3.11 16.20 -15.94
C VAL A 382 -2.69 15.29 -14.80
N GLU A 383 -3.00 15.65 -13.56
CA GLU A 383 -2.72 14.78 -12.42
C GLU A 383 -3.64 13.56 -12.38
N PHE A 384 -4.91 13.75 -12.76
CA PHE A 384 -5.91 12.68 -12.82
C PHE A 384 -6.66 12.75 -14.13
N VAL A 385 -6.79 11.62 -14.82
CA VAL A 385 -7.57 11.52 -16.05
C VAL A 385 -9.05 11.79 -15.69
N PRO A 386 -9.75 12.74 -16.34
CA PRO A 386 -11.17 12.99 -16.11
C PRO A 386 -12.05 11.78 -16.45
N ASP A 387 -13.18 11.59 -15.77
CA ASP A 387 -14.02 10.39 -15.93
C ASP A 387 -14.47 10.15 -17.37
N GLU A 388 -14.84 11.20 -18.11
CA GLU A 388 -15.19 11.12 -19.53
C GLU A 388 -14.03 10.57 -20.38
N ALA A 389 -12.81 11.06 -20.13
CA ALA A 389 -11.63 10.63 -20.85
C ALA A 389 -11.27 9.16 -20.55
N ARG A 390 -11.57 8.67 -19.34
CA ARG A 390 -11.31 7.25 -18.98
C ARG A 390 -12.19 6.29 -19.75
N ILE A 391 -13.47 6.63 -19.94
CA ILE A 391 -14.39 5.80 -20.72
C ILE A 391 -13.85 5.66 -22.15
N VAL A 392 -13.56 6.79 -22.79
CA VAL A 392 -13.06 6.84 -24.16
C VAL A 392 -11.72 6.11 -24.33
N LEU A 393 -10.85 6.22 -23.32
CA LEU A 393 -9.55 5.55 -23.30
C LEU A 393 -9.69 4.03 -23.15
N ARG A 394 -10.55 3.55 -22.25
CA ARG A 394 -10.81 2.11 -22.08
C ARG A 394 -11.47 1.51 -23.31
N ASP A 395 -12.37 2.26 -23.96
CA ASP A 395 -13.00 1.85 -25.21
C ASP A 395 -11.97 1.65 -26.33
N GLY A 396 -11.02 2.58 -26.46
CA GLY A 396 -9.91 2.47 -27.41
C GLY A 396 -9.04 1.24 -27.15
N PHE A 397 -8.66 1.01 -25.89
CA PHE A 397 -7.90 -0.17 -25.49
C PHE A 397 -8.62 -1.49 -25.82
N LEU A 398 -9.89 -1.60 -25.43
CA LEU A 398 -10.67 -2.82 -25.63
C LEU A 398 -10.90 -3.11 -27.11
N ALA A 399 -11.11 -2.08 -27.93
CA ALA A 399 -11.25 -2.23 -29.38
C ALA A 399 -9.98 -2.83 -30.01
N GLU A 400 -8.80 -2.31 -29.65
CA GLU A 400 -7.52 -2.77 -30.17
C GLU A 400 -7.19 -4.20 -29.71
N ILE A 401 -7.40 -4.52 -28.44
CA ILE A 401 -7.16 -5.88 -27.90
C ILE A 401 -8.07 -6.92 -28.58
N ARG A 402 -9.36 -6.62 -28.76
CA ARG A 402 -10.28 -7.54 -29.45
C ARG A 402 -9.85 -7.79 -30.89
N MET A 403 -9.36 -6.77 -31.59
CA MET A 403 -8.84 -6.93 -32.95
C MET A 403 -7.63 -7.87 -32.97
N ARG A 404 -6.73 -7.75 -32.00
CA ARG A 404 -5.49 -8.55 -31.92
C ARG A 404 -5.76 -10.00 -31.55
N ILE A 405 -6.63 -10.25 -30.57
CA ILE A 405 -7.05 -11.60 -30.19
C ILE A 405 -7.68 -12.34 -31.38
N ARG A 406 -8.44 -11.66 -32.25
CA ARG A 406 -9.04 -12.27 -33.45
C ARG A 406 -8.03 -12.61 -34.56
N ARG A 407 -6.83 -12.02 -34.54
CA ARG A 407 -5.79 -12.20 -35.56
C ARG A 407 -4.80 -13.31 -35.22
N VAL A 408 -4.81 -13.79 -33.98
CA VAL A 408 -4.02 -14.93 -33.49
C VAL A 408 -4.90 -16.17 -33.46
#